data_AF-A0A7J4D0D1-F1
#
_entry.id   AF-A0A7J4D0D1-F1
#
_cell.length_a   1.000
_cell.length_b   1.000
_cell.length_c   1.000
_cell.angle_alpha   90.00
_cell.angle_beta   90.00
_cell.angle_gamma   90.00
#
_symmetry.space_group_name_H-M   'P 1'
#
loop_
_entity.id
_entity.type
_entity.pdbx_description
1 polymer ?
#
loop_
_entity_poly.entity_id
_entity_poly.type
_entity_poly.pdbx_seq_one_letter_code
_entity_poly.pdbx_strand_id
1 'polypeptide(L)'
;MEPEPQPEPVPLGVVNKILEKELSVRENRLRCIECGHFQPVPDAQPEPAVEEVTEEGEEPIPVGPTCDSCGSQRMTLIEQIQYEHKLALDHVHLLSKLGPKESKMLMKKVIELEHVNDYYAAKIADILPMHPDDVRSIFARERFSVGREEIDSIIAAVKEITGA
;
A
#
# COMPACT_ATOMS: atom_id res chain seq x y z
N MET A 1 -19.72 24.99 -3.16
CA MET A 1 -19.12 23.66 -3.06
C MET A 1 -17.66 23.87 -2.73
N GLU A 2 -17.28 23.56 -1.49
CA GLU A 2 -15.86 23.52 -1.15
C GLU A 2 -15.23 22.35 -1.94
N PRO A 3 -14.07 22.55 -2.56
CA PRO A 3 -13.39 21.46 -3.26
C PRO A 3 -13.01 20.39 -2.23
N GLU A 4 -13.33 19.12 -2.51
CA GLU A 4 -12.86 18.01 -1.69
C GLU A 4 -11.32 18.02 -1.61
N PRO A 5 -10.74 17.73 -0.43
CA PRO A 5 -9.30 17.69 -0.28
C PRO A 5 -8.72 16.64 -1.22
N GLN A 6 -7.85 17.07 -2.13
CA GLN A 6 -7.19 16.12 -3.03
C GLN A 6 -6.23 15.23 -2.24
N PRO A 7 -6.15 13.94 -2.59
CA PRO A 7 -5.21 13.03 -1.93
C PRO A 7 -3.78 13.51 -2.16
N GLU A 8 -2.97 13.47 -1.10
CA GLU A 8 -1.55 13.78 -1.19
C GLU A 8 -0.86 12.79 -2.15
N PRO A 9 -0.02 13.27 -3.08
CA PRO A 9 0.70 12.40 -4.00
C PRO A 9 1.82 11.67 -3.25
N VAL A 10 1.84 10.35 -3.40
CA VAL A 10 2.77 9.46 -2.72
C VAL A 10 3.54 8.63 -3.77
N PRO A 11 4.87 8.52 -3.68
CA PRO A 11 5.65 7.75 -4.64
C PRO A 11 5.45 6.25 -4.44
N LEU A 12 5.58 5.48 -5.52
CA LEU A 12 5.36 4.03 -5.54
C LEU A 12 6.22 3.28 -4.53
N GLY A 13 7.43 3.74 -4.24
CA GLY A 13 8.29 3.15 -3.20
C GLY A 13 7.64 3.14 -1.81
N VAL A 14 6.87 4.18 -1.48
CA VAL A 14 6.12 4.28 -0.22
C VAL A 14 4.82 3.47 -0.31
N VAL A 15 4.10 3.57 -1.43
CA VAL A 15 2.87 2.80 -1.68
C VAL A 15 3.14 1.30 -1.56
N ASN A 16 4.27 0.83 -2.08
CA ASN A 16 4.73 -0.55 -1.99
C ASN A 16 4.71 -1.04 -0.54
N LYS A 17 5.42 -0.33 0.36
CA LYS A 17 5.49 -0.71 1.77
C LYS A 17 4.17 -0.58 2.52
N ILE A 18 3.30 0.33 2.11
CA ILE A 18 1.95 0.44 2.67
C ILE A 18 1.11 -0.77 2.26
N LEU A 19 1.09 -1.12 0.97
CA LEU A 19 0.32 -2.25 0.46
C LEU A 19 0.84 -3.59 0.98
N GLU A 20 2.15 -3.82 0.99
CA GLU A 20 2.75 -5.02 1.60
C GLU A 20 2.28 -5.20 3.05
N LYS A 21 2.32 -4.12 3.85
CA LYS A 21 1.90 -4.15 5.26
C LYS A 21 0.41 -4.42 5.41
N GLU A 22 -0.43 -3.77 4.62
CA GLU A 22 -1.88 -3.92 4.71
C GLU A 22 -2.37 -5.29 4.24
N LEU A 23 -1.79 -5.82 3.16
CA LEU A 23 -2.21 -7.09 2.58
C LEU A 23 -1.65 -8.28 3.37
N SER A 24 -0.43 -8.19 3.90
CA SER A 24 0.11 -9.23 4.81
C SER A 24 -0.67 -9.37 6.12
N VAL A 25 -1.32 -8.31 6.59
CA VAL A 25 -2.21 -8.37 7.77
C VAL A 25 -3.52 -9.08 7.45
N ARG A 26 -3.96 -9.09 6.19
CA ARG A 26 -5.28 -9.63 5.79
C ARG A 26 -5.22 -11.08 5.37
N GLU A 27 -4.08 -11.55 4.88
CA GLU A 27 -3.92 -12.92 4.43
C GLU A 27 -4.03 -13.91 5.60
N ASN A 28 -4.87 -14.94 5.44
CA ASN A 28 -5.08 -16.01 6.41
C ASN A 28 -5.47 -15.54 7.83
N ARG A 29 -6.36 -14.55 7.93
CA ARG A 29 -6.88 -14.05 9.22
C ARG A 29 -8.41 -14.10 9.31
N LEU A 30 -8.90 -14.25 10.53
CA LEU A 30 -10.31 -14.08 10.89
C LEU A 30 -10.61 -12.61 11.12
N ARG A 31 -11.69 -12.07 10.52
CA ARG A 31 -12.20 -10.73 10.83
C ARG A 31 -13.47 -10.83 11.66
N CYS A 32 -13.52 -10.11 12.77
CA CYS A 32 -14.73 -9.94 13.56
C CYS A 32 -15.75 -9.08 12.81
N ILE A 33 -17.00 -9.55 12.69
CA ILE A 33 -18.09 -8.79 12.04
C ILE A 33 -18.45 -7.54 12.86
N GLU A 34 -18.31 -7.59 14.18
CA GLU A 34 -18.76 -6.52 15.08
C GLU A 34 -17.74 -5.39 15.23
N CYS A 35 -16.46 -5.70 15.46
CA CYS A 35 -15.42 -4.68 15.69
C CYS A 35 -14.40 -4.55 14.56
N GLY A 36 -14.43 -5.44 13.55
CA GLY A 36 -13.47 -5.42 12.44
C GLY A 36 -12.06 -5.87 12.79
N HIS A 37 -11.80 -6.33 14.02
CA HIS A 37 -10.50 -6.82 14.47
C HIS A 37 -10.08 -8.08 13.67
N PHE A 38 -8.79 -8.12 13.30
CA PHE A 38 -8.18 -9.22 12.56
C PHE A 38 -7.26 -10.05 13.47
N GLN A 39 -7.53 -11.34 13.59
CA GLN A 39 -6.70 -12.27 14.36
C GLN A 39 -6.28 -13.47 13.50
N PRO A 40 -5.10 -14.08 13.77
CA PRO A 40 -4.66 -15.26 13.03
C PRO A 40 -5.68 -16.40 13.17
N VAL A 41 -5.75 -17.24 12.13
CA VAL A 41 -6.46 -18.51 12.22
C VAL A 41 -5.69 -19.40 13.21
N PRO A 42 -6.32 -20.00 14.23
CA PRO A 42 -5.65 -20.93 15.12
C PRO A 42 -5.04 -22.10 14.33
N ASP A 43 -3.76 -22.40 14.56
CA ASP A 43 -3.03 -23.49 13.87
C ASP A 43 -3.56 -24.88 14.22
N ALA A 44 -4.26 -25.00 15.35
CA ALA A 44 -4.85 -26.25 15.82
C ALA A 44 -6.25 -26.43 15.21
N GLN A 45 -6.50 -27.61 14.61
CA GLN A 45 -7.86 -28.14 14.65
C GLN A 45 -8.29 -28.06 16.12
N PRO A 46 -9.40 -27.39 16.46
CA PRO A 46 -9.87 -27.45 17.82
C PRO A 46 -10.10 -28.94 18.11
N GLU A 47 -9.22 -29.54 18.92
CA GLU A 47 -9.63 -30.72 19.67
C GLU A 47 -10.92 -30.29 20.36
N PRO A 48 -12.04 -30.99 20.15
CA PRO A 48 -13.30 -30.53 20.68
C PRO A 48 -13.11 -30.34 22.17
N ALA A 49 -13.17 -29.08 22.63
CA ALA A 49 -13.23 -28.76 24.03
C ALA A 49 -14.57 -29.32 24.50
N VAL A 50 -14.53 -30.54 24.99
CA VAL A 50 -15.60 -31.18 25.74
C VAL A 50 -15.77 -30.33 27.00
N GLU A 51 -16.63 -29.31 26.92
CA GLU A 51 -17.38 -28.90 28.11
C GLU A 51 -18.18 -30.12 28.53
N GLU A 52 -17.98 -30.57 29.78
CA GLU A 52 -18.81 -31.61 30.38
C GLU A 52 -20.24 -31.08 30.51
N VAL A 53 -21.09 -31.37 29.52
CA VAL A 53 -22.53 -31.15 29.64
C VAL A 53 -23.12 -32.36 30.35
N THR A 54 -23.56 -32.13 31.58
CA THR A 54 -24.54 -33.00 32.22
C THR A 54 -25.89 -32.77 31.54
N GLU A 55 -26.58 -33.88 31.27
CA GLU A 55 -27.94 -34.02 30.69
C GLU A 55 -28.05 -34.17 29.16
N GLU A 56 -28.24 -35.43 28.78
CA GLU A 56 -29.06 -35.95 27.67
C GLU A 56 -29.03 -35.23 26.30
N GLY A 57 -28.20 -35.76 25.39
CA GLY A 57 -28.65 -36.02 24.01
C GLY A 57 -28.43 -34.95 22.93
N GLU A 58 -27.73 -33.85 23.20
CA GLU A 58 -27.29 -32.92 22.14
C GLU A 58 -25.78 -33.04 21.89
N GLU A 59 -25.39 -33.33 20.66
CA GLU A 59 -23.99 -33.30 20.23
C GLU A 59 -23.42 -31.90 20.48
N PRO A 60 -22.20 -31.77 21.02
CA PRO A 60 -21.62 -30.46 21.33
C PRO A 60 -21.50 -29.64 20.05
N ILE A 61 -22.18 -28.49 20.03
CA ILE A 61 -22.15 -27.57 18.90
C ILE A 61 -20.72 -27.01 18.80
N PRO A 62 -20.02 -27.15 17.66
CA PRO A 62 -18.70 -26.59 17.50
C PRO A 62 -18.77 -25.06 17.63
N VAL A 63 -18.24 -24.52 18.72
CA VAL A 63 -18.16 -23.08 18.93
C VAL A 63 -16.94 -22.56 18.16
N GLY A 64 -17.19 -21.64 17.24
CA GLY A 64 -16.11 -20.98 16.48
C GLY A 64 -15.20 -20.13 17.37
N PRO A 65 -14.03 -19.71 16.86
CA PRO A 65 -13.12 -18.85 17.60
C PRO A 65 -13.77 -17.52 18.01
N THR A 66 -13.51 -17.08 19.23
CA THR A 66 -13.95 -15.77 19.75
C THR A 66 -12.98 -14.66 19.33
N CYS A 67 -13.49 -13.44 19.17
CA CYS A 67 -12.66 -12.27 18.90
C CYS A 67 -11.83 -11.86 20.13
N ASP A 68 -10.52 -11.75 19.98
CA ASP A 68 -9.59 -11.33 21.05
C ASP A 68 -9.88 -9.91 21.58
N SER A 69 -10.48 -9.05 20.76
CA SER A 69 -10.74 -7.66 21.11
C SER A 69 -12.11 -7.39 21.73
N CYS A 70 -13.13 -8.17 21.39
CA CYS A 70 -14.51 -7.89 21.81
C CYS A 70 -15.29 -9.11 22.30
N GLY A 71 -14.70 -10.31 22.26
CA GLY A 71 -15.33 -11.55 22.71
C GLY A 71 -16.42 -12.09 21.79
N SER A 72 -16.77 -11.41 20.69
CA SER A 72 -17.79 -11.89 19.75
C SER A 72 -17.37 -13.20 19.08
N GLN A 73 -18.31 -14.14 18.96
CA GLN A 73 -18.14 -15.39 18.21
C GLN A 73 -18.41 -15.21 16.71
N ARG A 74 -18.85 -14.03 16.29
CA ARG A 74 -19.18 -13.72 14.89
C ARG A 74 -17.92 -13.36 14.11
N MET A 75 -17.13 -14.40 13.82
CA MET A 75 -15.93 -14.30 13.01
C MET A 75 -16.21 -14.75 11.58
N THR A 76 -15.61 -14.08 10.61
CA THR A 76 -15.58 -14.52 9.21
C THR A 76 -14.15 -14.79 8.82
N LEU A 77 -13.90 -15.97 8.24
CA LEU A 77 -12.62 -16.26 7.60
C LEU A 77 -12.48 -15.31 6.41
N ILE A 78 -11.57 -14.34 6.52
CA ILE A 78 -11.21 -13.51 5.37
C ILE A 78 -10.16 -14.29 4.63
N GLU A 79 -10.65 -15.06 3.69
CA GLU A 79 -9.80 -16.03 3.03
C GLU A 79 -8.83 -15.36 2.07
N GLN A 80 -9.16 -14.25 1.41
CA GLN A 80 -8.32 -13.80 0.30
C GLN A 80 -8.26 -12.28 0.14
N ILE A 81 -7.03 -11.78 0.08
CA ILE A 81 -6.67 -10.61 -0.73
C ILE A 81 -7.40 -10.76 -2.07
N GLN A 82 -8.32 -9.84 -2.39
CA GLN A 82 -9.03 -9.92 -3.68
C GLN A 82 -8.02 -9.91 -4.84
N TYR A 83 -8.41 -10.51 -5.96
CA TYR A 83 -7.55 -10.61 -7.14
C TYR A 83 -6.97 -9.24 -7.56
N GLU A 84 -7.78 -8.20 -7.51
CA GLU A 84 -7.40 -6.82 -7.84
C GLU A 84 -6.36 -6.25 -6.89
N HIS A 85 -6.45 -6.56 -5.59
CA HIS A 85 -5.46 -6.14 -4.60
C HIS A 85 -4.11 -6.81 -4.85
N LYS A 86 -4.13 -8.09 -5.24
CA LYS A 86 -2.90 -8.82 -5.60
C LYS A 86 -2.27 -8.24 -6.85
N LEU A 87 -3.06 -7.98 -7.89
CA LEU A 87 -2.59 -7.31 -9.11
C LEU A 87 -2.01 -5.92 -8.82
N ALA A 88 -2.64 -5.14 -7.93
CA ALA A 88 -2.13 -3.84 -7.53
C ALA A 88 -0.78 -3.95 -6.80
N LEU A 89 -0.63 -4.91 -5.87
CA LEU A 89 0.63 -5.17 -5.19
C LEU A 89 1.73 -5.59 -6.18
N ASP A 90 1.43 -6.52 -7.08
CA ASP A 90 2.37 -7.00 -8.11
C ASP A 90 2.81 -5.85 -9.03
N HIS A 91 1.87 -5.00 -9.45
CA HIS A 91 2.18 -3.82 -10.27
C HIS A 91 3.12 -2.86 -9.55
N VAL A 92 2.83 -2.57 -8.28
CA VAL A 92 3.66 -1.66 -7.47
C VAL A 92 5.04 -2.27 -7.19
N HIS A 93 5.13 -3.58 -6.93
CA HIS A 93 6.42 -4.28 -6.80
C HIS A 93 7.29 -4.15 -8.05
N LEU A 94 6.70 -4.33 -9.24
CA LEU A 94 7.43 -4.29 -10.50
C LEU A 94 7.91 -2.88 -10.87
N LEU A 95 7.12 -1.84 -10.54
CA LEU A 95 7.42 -0.46 -10.92
C LEU A 95 8.19 0.33 -9.85
N SER A 96 8.14 -0.08 -8.58
CA SER A 96 8.83 0.55 -7.46
C SER A 96 10.35 0.33 -7.54
N LYS A 97 11.02 1.09 -8.41
CA LYS A 97 12.49 1.02 -8.58
C LYS A 97 13.27 1.56 -7.37
N LEU A 98 12.71 2.54 -6.66
CA LEU A 98 13.32 3.14 -5.47
C LEU A 98 12.61 2.70 -4.19
N GLY A 99 13.36 2.62 -3.10
CA GLY A 99 12.78 2.42 -1.77
C GLY A 99 12.10 3.69 -1.23
N PRO A 100 11.28 3.58 -0.16
CA PRO A 100 10.56 4.71 0.44
C PRO A 100 11.45 5.92 0.79
N LYS A 101 12.67 5.66 1.26
CA LYS A 101 13.60 6.72 1.69
C LYS A 101 14.18 7.47 0.50
N GLU A 102 14.61 6.74 -0.52
CA GLU A 102 15.20 7.29 -1.75
C GLU A 102 14.16 8.07 -2.54
N SER A 103 12.95 7.54 -2.72
CA SER A 103 11.87 8.26 -3.39
C SER A 103 11.57 9.59 -2.69
N LYS A 104 11.44 9.60 -1.35
CA LYS A 104 11.21 10.83 -0.59
C LYS A 104 12.37 11.81 -0.70
N MET A 105 13.61 11.33 -0.75
CA MET A 105 14.79 12.17 -0.92
C MET A 105 14.83 12.82 -2.31
N LEU A 106 14.53 12.04 -3.36
CA LEU A 106 14.43 12.57 -4.72
C LEU A 106 13.33 13.61 -4.84
N MET A 107 12.13 13.32 -4.31
CA MET A 107 11.01 14.28 -4.28
C MET A 107 11.42 15.61 -3.64
N LYS A 108 12.10 15.57 -2.49
CA LYS A 108 12.55 16.77 -1.78
C LYS A 108 13.58 17.59 -2.58
N LYS A 109 14.37 16.97 -3.45
CA LYS A 109 15.32 17.70 -4.30
C LYS A 109 14.62 18.39 -5.45
N VAL A 110 13.70 17.69 -6.10
CA VAL A 110 13.05 18.22 -7.32
C VAL A 110 11.92 19.21 -7.00
N ILE A 111 11.32 19.15 -5.81
CA ILE A 111 10.24 20.09 -5.40
C ILE A 111 10.72 21.54 -5.27
N GLU A 112 12.02 21.77 -5.18
CA GLU A 112 12.60 23.12 -5.12
C GLU A 112 12.65 23.80 -6.50
N LEU A 113 12.38 23.05 -7.57
CA LEU A 113 12.37 23.55 -8.94
C LEU A 113 11.05 24.27 -9.26
N GLU A 114 11.14 25.30 -10.10
CA GLU A 114 10.05 26.25 -10.38
C GLU A 114 8.74 25.57 -10.81
N HIS A 115 8.82 24.56 -11.68
CA HIS A 115 7.65 23.93 -12.28
C HIS A 115 7.22 22.61 -11.62
N VAL A 116 7.89 22.21 -10.53
CA VAL A 116 7.68 20.90 -9.90
C VAL A 116 6.85 21.08 -8.63
N ASN A 117 5.63 20.55 -8.65
CA ASN A 117 4.78 20.40 -7.47
C ASN A 117 4.85 18.97 -6.90
N ASP A 118 4.15 18.70 -5.80
CA ASP A 118 4.21 17.38 -5.14
C ASP A 118 3.81 16.22 -6.07
N TYR A 119 2.85 16.48 -6.98
CA TYR A 119 2.40 15.50 -7.96
C TYR A 119 3.50 15.18 -8.99
N TYR A 120 4.18 16.20 -9.50
CA TYR A 120 5.30 16.02 -10.42
C TYR A 120 6.52 15.42 -9.74
N ALA A 121 6.79 15.80 -8.49
CA ALA A 121 7.85 15.20 -7.70
C ALA A 121 7.64 13.68 -7.53
N ALA A 122 6.41 13.26 -7.21
CA ALA A 122 6.06 11.84 -7.13
C ALA A 122 6.24 11.13 -8.48
N LYS A 123 5.75 11.72 -9.58
CA LYS A 123 5.94 11.15 -10.92
C LYS A 123 7.41 11.02 -11.33
N ILE A 124 8.24 12.02 -11.03
CA ILE A 124 9.68 11.98 -11.30
C ILE A 124 10.32 10.84 -10.51
N ALA A 125 9.94 10.67 -9.24
CA ALA A 125 10.45 9.59 -8.38
C ALA A 125 10.03 8.18 -8.84
N ASP A 126 8.89 8.06 -9.52
CA ASP A 126 8.39 6.79 -10.05
C ASP A 126 8.95 6.46 -11.44
N ILE A 127 9.05 7.46 -12.32
CA ILE A 127 9.49 7.27 -13.71
C ILE A 127 11.02 7.18 -13.80
N LEU A 128 11.74 7.97 -12.98
CA LEU A 128 13.20 8.13 -13.01
C LEU A 128 13.70 8.52 -14.41
N PRO A 129 13.33 9.71 -14.92
CA PRO A 129 13.74 10.16 -16.25
C PRO A 129 15.27 10.28 -16.36
N MET A 130 15.84 9.71 -17.43
CA MET A 130 17.29 9.74 -17.69
C MET A 130 17.65 10.60 -18.90
N HIS A 131 16.67 10.86 -19.78
CA HIS A 131 16.82 11.66 -20.97
C HIS A 131 15.91 12.89 -20.98
N PRO A 132 16.29 13.97 -21.68
CA PRO A 132 15.47 15.18 -21.78
C PRO A 132 14.04 14.93 -22.30
N ASP A 133 13.87 13.97 -23.20
CA ASP A 133 12.55 13.63 -23.75
C ASP A 133 11.66 12.91 -22.73
N ASP A 134 12.23 12.19 -21.76
CA ASP A 134 11.47 11.60 -20.64
C ASP A 134 10.89 12.71 -19.77
N VAL A 135 11.71 13.71 -19.44
CA VAL A 135 11.27 14.88 -18.65
C VAL A 135 10.17 15.64 -19.39
N ARG A 136 10.36 15.93 -20.69
CA ARG A 136 9.32 16.58 -21.51
C ARG A 136 8.02 15.79 -21.54
N SER A 137 8.09 14.46 -21.56
CA SER A 137 6.92 13.59 -21.56
C SER A 137 6.12 13.68 -20.26
N ILE A 138 6.78 13.91 -19.12
CA ILE A 138 6.11 14.11 -17.81
C ILE A 138 5.24 15.38 -17.84
N PHE A 139 5.75 16.47 -18.42
CA PHE A 139 5.09 17.78 -18.46
C PHE A 139 4.30 18.04 -19.74
N ALA A 140 4.14 17.05 -20.63
CA ALA A 140 3.59 17.24 -21.98
C ALA A 140 2.15 17.79 -22.01
N ARG A 141 1.39 17.66 -20.92
CA ARG A 141 0.01 18.15 -20.81
C ARG A 141 -0.10 19.55 -20.19
N GLU A 142 1.03 20.13 -19.78
CA GLU A 142 1.06 21.43 -19.13
C GLU A 142 1.05 22.59 -20.12
N ARG A 143 0.63 23.75 -19.64
CA ARG A 143 0.58 25.00 -20.43
C ARG A 143 1.90 25.77 -20.41
N PHE A 144 2.93 25.22 -19.79
CA PHE A 144 4.27 25.78 -19.73
C PHE A 144 5.28 24.79 -20.34
N SER A 145 6.48 25.29 -20.62
CA SER A 145 7.60 24.47 -21.08
C SER A 145 8.71 24.49 -20.05
N VAL A 146 9.20 23.32 -19.68
CA VAL A 146 10.36 23.18 -18.78
C VAL A 146 11.63 23.60 -19.51
N GLY A 147 12.42 24.48 -18.89
CA GLY A 147 13.68 24.98 -19.44
C GLY A 147 14.76 23.89 -19.52
N ARG A 148 15.80 24.10 -20.35
CA ARG A 148 16.92 23.13 -20.45
C ARG A 148 17.63 22.93 -19.12
N GLU A 149 17.89 24.02 -18.40
CA GLU A 149 18.56 23.98 -17.09
C GLU A 149 17.77 23.15 -16.08
N GLU A 150 16.46 23.37 -15.99
CA GLU A 150 15.58 22.62 -15.08
C GLU A 150 15.46 21.14 -15.48
N ILE A 151 15.40 20.83 -16.79
CA ILE A 151 15.47 19.45 -17.29
C ILE A 151 16.77 18.77 -16.84
N ASP A 152 17.91 19.44 -17.01
CA ASP A 152 19.21 18.93 -16.63
C ASP A 152 19.32 18.74 -15.11
N SER A 153 18.75 19.66 -14.32
CA SER A 153 18.65 19.54 -12.86
C SER A 153 17.83 18.32 -12.42
N ILE A 154 16.68 18.05 -13.07
CA ILE A 154 15.86 16.86 -12.78
C ILE A 154 16.67 15.59 -13.06
N ILE A 155 17.30 15.50 -14.23
CA ILE A 155 18.09 14.31 -14.61
C ILE A 155 19.29 14.13 -13.67
N ALA A 156 19.97 15.21 -13.30
CA ALA A 156 21.07 15.17 -12.35
C ALA A 156 20.63 14.66 -10.97
N ALA A 157 19.50 15.16 -10.45
CA ALA A 157 18.93 14.70 -9.19
C ALA A 157 18.58 13.21 -9.23
N VAL A 158 18.01 12.71 -10.33
CA VAL A 158 17.72 11.28 -10.52
C VAL A 158 19.00 10.46 -10.48
N LYS A 159 20.02 10.83 -11.28
CA LYS A 159 21.31 10.11 -11.35
C LYS A 159 22.01 10.01 -10.01
N GLU A 160 22.01 11.11 -9.24
CA GLU A 160 22.63 11.14 -7.93
C GLU A 160 21.98 10.15 -6.95
N ILE A 161 20.66 9.97 -7.01
CA ILE A 161 19.92 9.06 -6.14
C ILE A 161 20.05 7.61 -6.60
N THR A 162 20.01 7.36 -7.91
CA THR A 162 20.10 5.99 -8.47
C THR A 162 21.53 5.47 -8.54
N GLY A 163 22.55 6.33 -8.39
CA GLY A 163 23.96 5.98 -8.53
C GLY A 163 24.37 5.62 -9.95
N ALA A 164 23.71 6.23 -10.96
CA ALA A 164 23.87 5.93 -12.39
C ALA A 164 24.68 7.00 -13.13
#